data_AF-A0A2K8U9J7-F1
#
_entry.id   AF-A0A2K8U9J7-F1
#
_cell.length_a   1.000
_cell.length_b   1.000
_cell.length_c   1.000
_cell.angle_alpha   90.00
_cell.angle_beta   90.00
_cell.angle_gamma   90.00
#
_symmetry.space_group_name_H-M   'P 1'
#
loop_
_entity.id
_entity.type
_entity.pdbx_description
1 polymer ?
#
loop_
_entity_poly.entity_id
_entity_poly.type
_entity_poly.pdbx_seq_one_letter_code
_entity_poly.pdbx_strand_id
1 'polypeptide(L)'
;MHYRVYYLFSRFGESISSASAVEMSARTICEQLLPRLQSEDDFLGIMDPAEHTLQILCEREADRYWVELPVEAAKASYGTYMNLEQLRAFVAKMPALFDSQLIPGMVYRPW
;
A
#
# COMPACT_ATOMS: atom_id res chain seq x y z
N MET A 1 -7.26 5.39 -14.53
CA MET A 1 -6.08 4.56 -14.23
C MET A 1 -6.52 3.51 -13.25
N HIS A 2 -6.15 2.27 -13.52
CA HIS A 2 -6.58 1.11 -12.77
C HIS A 2 -5.35 0.38 -12.24
N TYR A 3 -5.42 -0.03 -10.98
CA TYR A 3 -4.37 -0.74 -10.26
C TYR A 3 -4.91 -2.12 -9.91
N ARG A 4 -4.03 -3.11 -9.80
CA ARG A 4 -4.43 -4.42 -9.26
C ARG A 4 -4.19 -4.42 -7.76
N VAL A 5 -5.15 -4.89 -6.99
CA VAL A 5 -5.13 -4.77 -5.54
C VAL A 5 -5.36 -6.13 -4.90
N TYR A 6 -4.58 -6.40 -3.86
CA TYR A 6 -4.71 -7.57 -3.01
C TYR A 6 -4.56 -7.14 -1.56
N TYR A 7 -5.14 -7.86 -0.62
CA TYR A 7 -5.18 -7.42 0.77
C TYR A 7 -5.49 -8.58 1.71
N LEU A 8 -5.19 -8.36 2.98
CA LEU A 8 -5.70 -9.12 4.10
C LEU A 8 -6.33 -8.12 5.07
N PHE A 9 -7.60 -8.33 5.39
CA PHE A 9 -8.29 -7.63 6.46
C PHE A 9 -8.69 -8.66 7.51
N SER A 10 -7.79 -8.86 8.48
CA SER A 10 -7.89 -9.89 9.52
C SER A 10 -9.20 -9.78 10.31
N ARG A 11 -9.60 -8.55 10.66
CA ARG A 11 -10.86 -8.29 11.40
C ARG A 11 -12.12 -8.74 10.70
N PHE A 12 -12.12 -8.73 9.37
CA PHE A 12 -13.27 -9.09 8.55
C PHE A 12 -13.17 -10.53 8.03
N GLY A 13 -12.06 -11.23 8.30
CA GLY A 13 -11.77 -12.54 7.72
C GLY A 13 -11.71 -12.51 6.19
N GLU A 14 -11.43 -11.33 5.60
CA GLU A 14 -11.47 -11.11 4.16
C GLU A 14 -10.05 -10.99 3.63
N SER A 15 -9.74 -11.73 2.57
CA SER A 15 -8.45 -11.66 1.91
C SER A 15 -8.58 -11.83 0.42
N ILE A 16 -7.80 -11.06 -0.33
CA ILE A 16 -7.55 -11.28 -1.76
C ILE A 16 -6.06 -11.58 -1.90
N SER A 17 -5.75 -12.73 -2.51
CA SER A 17 -4.37 -13.11 -2.83
C SER A 17 -3.82 -12.28 -3.99
N SER A 18 -2.52 -12.02 -3.99
CA SER A 18 -1.83 -11.35 -5.11
C SER A 18 -2.00 -12.08 -6.44
N ALA A 19 -2.13 -13.41 -6.42
CA ALA A 19 -2.40 -14.24 -7.60
C ALA A 19 -3.80 -14.02 -8.21
N SER A 20 -4.70 -13.36 -7.49
CA SER A 20 -6.06 -13.04 -7.94
C SER A 20 -6.39 -11.57 -7.68
N ALA A 21 -5.37 -10.71 -7.72
CA ALA A 21 -5.50 -9.28 -7.46
C ALA A 21 -6.55 -8.64 -8.38
N VAL A 22 -7.41 -7.82 -7.80
CA VAL A 22 -8.59 -7.26 -8.46
C VAL A 22 -8.29 -5.85 -8.95
N GLU A 23 -8.76 -5.55 -10.15
CA GLU A 23 -8.62 -4.21 -10.72
C GLU A 23 -9.50 -3.19 -9.99
N MET A 24 -8.88 -2.12 -9.49
CA MET A 24 -9.54 -1.03 -8.77
C MET A 24 -8.99 0.34 -9.14
N SER A 25 -9.85 1.35 -9.07
CA SER A 25 -9.43 2.74 -9.23
C SER A 25 -8.80 3.27 -7.94
N ALA A 26 -7.90 4.26 -8.04
CA ALA A 26 -7.35 4.96 -6.87
C ALA A 26 -8.44 5.50 -5.93
N ARG A 27 -9.56 5.97 -6.51
CA ARG A 27 -10.72 6.43 -5.74
C ARG A 27 -11.34 5.30 -4.92
N THR A 28 -11.58 4.14 -5.53
CA THR A 28 -12.12 2.96 -4.85
C THR A 28 -11.20 2.52 -3.71
N ILE A 29 -9.89 2.49 -3.94
CA ILE A 29 -8.89 2.16 -2.92
C ILE A 29 -8.99 3.14 -1.75
N CYS A 30 -9.01 4.44 -2.03
CA CYS A 30 -9.04 5.49 -1.01
C CYS A 30 -10.35 5.52 -0.20
N GLU A 31 -11.49 5.34 -0.86
CA GLU A 31 -12.82 5.45 -0.23
C GLU A 31 -13.29 4.14 0.43
N GLN A 32 -12.91 2.98 -0.11
CA GLN A 32 -13.45 1.69 0.34
C GLN A 32 -12.42 0.81 1.06
N LEU A 33 -11.15 0.84 0.68
CA LEU A 33 -10.13 -0.05 1.26
C LEU A 33 -9.38 0.59 2.42
N LEU A 34 -8.93 1.84 2.28
CA LEU A 34 -8.17 2.51 3.35
C LEU A 34 -8.92 2.55 4.70
N PRO A 35 -10.24 2.84 4.76
CA PRO A 35 -10.97 2.83 6.04
C PRO A 35 -11.02 1.46 6.71
N ARG A 36 -10.73 0.37 5.97
CA ARG A 36 -10.77 -1.00 6.46
C ARG A 36 -9.43 -1.46 7.06
N LEU A 37 -8.32 -0.75 6.77
CA LEU A 37 -7.01 -0.97 7.40
C LEU A 37 -7.03 -0.44 8.84
N GLN A 38 -7.31 -1.31 9.80
CA GLN A 38 -7.50 -0.94 11.21
C GLN A 38 -6.76 -1.85 12.21
N SER A 39 -6.17 -2.94 11.72
CA SER A 39 -5.45 -3.94 12.51
C SER A 39 -4.01 -4.06 12.08
N GLU A 40 -3.12 -4.45 13.00
CA GLU A 40 -1.70 -4.67 12.69
C GLU A 40 -1.46 -5.82 11.72
N ASP A 41 -2.35 -6.81 11.71
CA ASP A 41 -2.37 -7.90 10.73
C ASP A 41 -2.96 -7.49 9.38
N ASP A 42 -3.54 -6.29 9.27
CA ASP A 42 -4.12 -5.84 8.01
C ASP A 42 -3.02 -5.30 7.10
N PHE A 43 -3.04 -5.72 5.84
CA PHE A 43 -2.18 -5.17 4.81
C PHE A 43 -2.95 -4.96 3.51
N LEU A 44 -2.48 -3.98 2.74
CA LEU A 44 -2.98 -3.67 1.42
C LEU A 44 -1.81 -3.60 0.45
N GLY A 45 -1.82 -4.45 -0.57
CA GLY A 45 -0.89 -4.43 -1.68
C GLY A 45 -1.57 -3.85 -2.92
N ILE A 46 -0.93 -2.85 -3.52
CA ILE A 46 -1.37 -2.19 -4.75
C ILE A 46 -0.27 -2.44 -5.78
N MET A 47 -0.64 -2.89 -6.97
CA MET A 47 0.27 -3.14 -8.07
C MET A 47 -0.01 -2.17 -9.21
N ASP A 48 1.05 -1.55 -9.71
CA ASP A 48 1.01 -0.75 -10.92
C ASP A 48 0.98 -1.64 -12.20
N PRO A 49 0.81 -1.06 -13.39
CA PRO A 49 0.85 -1.82 -14.65
C PRO A 49 2.22 -2.43 -15.00
N ALA A 50 3.31 -1.99 -14.37
CA ALA A 50 4.66 -2.54 -14.52
C ALA A 50 4.98 -3.62 -13.48
N GLU A 51 3.98 -4.04 -12.70
CA GLU A 51 4.08 -5.03 -11.63
C GLU A 51 4.94 -4.60 -10.43
N HIS A 52 5.22 -3.31 -10.28
CA HIS A 52 5.75 -2.80 -9.03
C HIS A 52 4.64 -2.82 -7.97
N THR A 53 5.01 -3.23 -6.77
CA THR A 53 4.08 -3.38 -5.66
C THR A 53 4.35 -2.31 -4.62
N LEU A 54 3.31 -1.56 -4.27
CA LEU A 54 3.25 -0.70 -3.11
C LEU A 54 2.48 -1.42 -2.00
N GLN A 55 3.09 -1.59 -0.83
CA GLN A 55 2.46 -2.20 0.33
C GLN A 55 2.15 -1.14 1.38
N ILE A 56 1.00 -1.28 2.02
CA ILE A 56 0.54 -0.42 3.10
C ILE A 56 0.19 -1.32 4.28
N LEU A 57 0.87 -1.11 5.40
CA LEU A 57 0.64 -1.81 6.66
C LEU A 57 0.14 -0.83 7.72
N CYS A 58 -0.79 -1.27 8.56
CA CYS A 58 -1.31 -0.45 9.66
C CYS A 58 -0.46 -0.67 10.92
N GLU A 59 0.08 0.40 11.50
CA GLU A 59 0.71 0.37 12.83
C GLU A 59 -0.25 1.01 13.84
N ARG A 60 -1.14 0.19 14.42
CA ARG A 60 -2.26 0.69 15.23
C ARG A 60 -1.79 1.40 16.49
N GLU A 61 -0.78 0.87 17.18
CA GLU A 61 -0.22 1.47 18.40
C GLU A 61 0.30 2.90 18.19
N ALA A 62 0.82 3.20 17.00
CA ALA A 62 1.40 4.49 16.65
C ALA A 62 0.47 5.39 15.81
N ASP A 63 -0.78 4.96 15.59
CA ASP A 63 -1.81 5.64 14.78
C ASP A 63 -1.30 6.11 13.40
N ARG A 64 -0.52 5.24 12.75
CA ARG A 64 0.14 5.54 11.47
C ARG A 64 0.18 4.31 10.56
N TYR A 65 0.58 4.56 9.33
CA TYR A 65 0.69 3.55 8.28
C TYR A 65 2.11 3.53 7.76
N TRP A 66 2.66 2.32 7.61
CA TRP A 66 3.91 2.11 6.89
C TRP A 66 3.57 1.88 5.42
N VAL A 67 4.14 2.70 4.54
CA VAL A 67 3.98 2.58 3.10
C VAL A 67 5.33 2.23 2.51
N GLU A 68 5.42 1.13 1.77
CA GLU A 68 6.70 0.67 1.23
C GLU A 68 6.64 0.11 -0.20
N LEU A 69 7.78 0.18 -0.87
CA LEU A 69 8.10 -0.41 -2.15
C LEU A 69 9.21 -1.46 -1.94
N PRO A 70 8.85 -2.76 -1.91
CA PRO A 70 9.83 -3.84 -1.83
C PRO A 70 10.74 -3.87 -3.07
N VAL A 71 12.01 -4.19 -2.85
CA VAL A 71 13.04 -4.41 -3.86
C VAL A 71 13.63 -5.79 -3.62
N GLU A 72 12.93 -6.81 -4.13
CA GLU A 72 13.26 -8.23 -3.94
C GLU A 72 14.71 -8.56 -4.28
N ALA A 73 15.22 -8.04 -5.41
CA ALA A 73 16.59 -8.28 -5.85
C ALA A 73 17.65 -7.78 -4.85
N ALA A 74 17.31 -6.79 -4.03
CA ALA A 74 18.19 -6.19 -3.03
C ALA A 74 17.85 -6.61 -1.59
N LYS A 75 16.83 -7.46 -1.37
CA LYS A 75 16.28 -7.79 -0.05
C LYS A 75 16.12 -6.55 0.82
N ALA A 76 15.41 -5.57 0.27
CA ALA A 76 15.21 -4.28 0.90
C ALA A 76 13.84 -3.71 0.53
N SER A 77 13.43 -2.67 1.22
CA SER A 77 12.28 -1.85 0.81
C SER A 77 12.63 -0.37 0.92
N TYR A 78 12.01 0.44 0.06
CA TYR A 78 11.92 1.86 0.27
C TYR A 78 10.61 2.14 0.99
N GLY A 79 10.66 2.69 2.20
CA GLY A 79 9.44 2.92 2.96
C GLY A 79 9.39 4.25 3.70
N THR A 80 8.17 4.67 4.02
CA THR A 80 7.90 5.90 4.77
C THR A 80 6.66 5.72 5.65
N TYR A 81 6.64 6.48 6.75
CA TYR A 81 5.45 6.59 7.59
C TYR A 81 4.51 7.67 7.08
N MET A 82 3.21 7.38 7.10
CA MET A 82 2.15 8.33 6.79
C MET A 82 1.04 8.22 7.84
N ASN A 83 0.43 9.33 8.21
CA ASN A 83 -0.86 9.31 8.91
C ASN A 83 -2.02 9.08 7.92
N LEU A 84 -3.24 8.92 8.41
CA LEU A 84 -4.41 8.65 7.56
C LEU A 84 -4.66 9.75 6.52
N GLU A 85 -4.53 11.03 6.87
CA GLU A 85 -4.75 12.15 5.95
C GLU A 85 -3.72 12.17 4.82
N GLN A 86 -2.44 11.99 5.17
CA GLN A 86 -1.34 11.88 4.22
C GLN A 86 -1.53 10.70 3.28
N LEU A 87 -1.92 9.53 3.83
CA LEU A 87 -2.18 8.33 3.04
C LEU A 87 -3.33 8.53 2.06
N ARG A 88 -4.44 9.12 2.49
CA ARG A 88 -5.59 9.42 1.60
C ARG A 88 -5.20 10.39 0.50
N ALA A 89 -4.43 11.44 0.83
CA ALA A 89 -3.94 12.40 -0.14
C ALA A 89 -2.96 11.76 -1.14
N PHE A 90 -2.11 10.86 -0.66
CA PHE A 90 -1.18 10.09 -1.48
C PHE A 90 -1.93 9.17 -2.45
N VAL A 91 -2.83 8.32 -1.97
CA VAL A 91 -3.61 7.40 -2.83
C VAL A 91 -4.46 8.16 -3.84
N ALA A 92 -5.02 9.32 -3.48
CA ALA A 92 -5.79 10.17 -4.40
C ALA A 92 -4.94 10.74 -5.56
N LYS A 93 -3.62 10.90 -5.36
CA LYS A 93 -2.67 11.42 -6.36
C LYS A 93 -1.65 10.37 -6.78
N MET A 94 -1.97 9.10 -6.57
CA MET A 94 -1.05 7.99 -6.77
C MET A 94 -0.53 7.99 -8.22
N PRO A 95 0.80 7.89 -8.42
CA PRO A 95 1.38 7.91 -9.74
C PRO A 95 0.99 6.66 -10.54
N ALA A 96 1.03 6.78 -11.87
CA ALA A 96 0.69 5.67 -12.76
C ALA A 96 1.67 4.49 -12.63
N LEU A 97 2.92 4.78 -12.28
CA LEU A 97 4.00 3.83 -12.02
C LEU A 97 4.61 4.16 -10.66
N PHE A 98 4.95 3.13 -9.90
CA PHE A 98 5.58 3.29 -8.61
C PHE A 98 7.09 3.38 -8.74
N ASP A 99 7.64 4.43 -8.15
CA ASP A 99 9.07 4.66 -8.07
C ASP A 99 9.37 5.36 -6.74
N SER A 100 10.42 4.91 -6.05
CA SER A 100 10.89 5.50 -4.79
C SER A 100 11.21 7.01 -4.92
N GLN A 101 11.59 7.49 -6.10
CA GLN A 101 11.87 8.90 -6.37
C GLN A 101 10.60 9.74 -6.55
N LEU A 102 9.49 9.10 -6.93
CA LEU A 102 8.19 9.75 -7.12
C LEU A 102 7.36 9.79 -5.83
N ILE A 103 7.71 8.97 -4.83
CA ILE A 103 7.03 8.93 -3.54
C ILE A 103 7.87 9.68 -2.49
N PRO A 104 7.42 10.85 -2.02
CA PRO A 104 8.19 11.65 -1.08
C PRO A 104 8.42 10.94 0.26
N GLY A 105 9.62 11.10 0.82
CA GLY A 105 9.96 10.63 2.17
C GLY A 105 10.38 9.16 2.26
N MET A 106 10.45 8.46 1.13
CA MET A 106 10.91 7.07 1.08
C MET A 106 12.36 6.92 1.55
N VAL A 107 12.58 6.03 2.52
CA VAL A 107 13.89 5.68 3.07
C VAL A 107 14.20 4.22 2.76
N TYR A 108 15.39 3.96 2.23
CA TYR A 108 15.86 2.59 1.99
C TYR A 108 16.11 1.86 3.32
N ARG A 109 15.54 0.66 3.45
CA ARG A 109 15.71 -0.24 4.59
C ARG A 109 15.97 -1.67 4.11
N PRO A 110 17.16 -2.25 4.38
CA PRO A 110 17.41 -3.67 4.12
C PRO A 110 16.67 -4.56 5.12
N TRP A 111 16.31 -5.78 4.72
CA TRP A 111 15.66 -6.80 5.54
C TRP A 111 16.21 -8.21 5.29
#